data_AF-A0A081BRZ3-F1
#
_entry.id   AF-A0A081BRZ3-F1
#
_cell.length_a   1.000
_cell.length_b   1.000
_cell.length_c   1.000
_cell.angle_alpha   90.00
_cell.angle_beta   90.00
_cell.angle_gamma   90.00
#
_symmetry.space_group_name_H-M   'P 1'
#
loop_
_entity.id
_entity.type
_entity.pdbx_description
1 polymer ?
#
loop_
_entity_poly.entity_id
_entity_poly.type
_entity_poly.pdbx_seq_one_letter_code
_entity_poly.pdbx_strand_id
1 'polypeptide(L)'
;MQNLYAVKSNRKTRPAAPALFVNRDSAKQEFLTALSSDAPTFLEFYGVAGQGKTELLKWIAANPSDAAYVAAYADFEVARFYQSSLSHIVETIIAQLAAQMGEEIFSKTQERLRIYREQAAIAYAAALPSVIEPPEILEECERAILRVFHEELQPILTWRTFVLCLDSLEKAYRPALRRLEDAIILPHVKHPHFFLVTAAQERSIWTNPAIRQQFRGILLRNFELKHIKEQVEQLARVKQIVINENERVFTNIQRLTAGHPYCTYKLVKIASREFTAPLAPFEQRQAVIVQELVEHVVKRRLLARTCLDAAYPPACEILWHLSPLRQIELGVLQRVLAHVLPEVFDGKPLNAFERLIGAFQASSMFTKWQLDSGFVIDPAARSVLLWDMRLNAPQRFVDTTAMLANLYREKIEKTHEATQVKNIIEWLYHHALYLKVTAPHYVTEEIKEGFASCLTRHFTRDRIDDETARREQIDRLRHGLEYDDELEQLVEKNDLFRMLEPYIADAHDSRA
;
A
#
# COMPACT_ATOMS: atom_id res chain seq x y z
N MET A 1 50.38 -34.74 17.04
CA MET A 1 49.33 -33.74 17.30
C MET A 1 48.31 -33.84 16.18
N GLN A 2 47.11 -34.30 16.53
CA GLN A 2 46.10 -34.84 15.62
C GLN A 2 45.24 -33.75 14.94
N ASN A 3 44.87 -34.07 13.70
CA ASN A 3 43.85 -33.46 12.86
C ASN A 3 42.54 -33.15 13.61
N LEU A 4 42.00 -31.94 13.42
CA LEU A 4 40.59 -31.60 13.66
C LEU A 4 40.16 -30.39 12.81
N TYR A 5 40.08 -30.57 11.48
CA TYR A 5 39.16 -29.80 10.64
C TYR A 5 38.03 -30.74 10.23
N ALA A 6 37.05 -30.86 11.11
CA ALA A 6 35.82 -31.58 10.83
C ALA A 6 34.97 -30.72 9.88
N VAL A 7 34.95 -31.14 8.62
CA VAL A 7 33.97 -30.74 7.61
C VAL A 7 32.59 -31.16 8.13
N LYS A 8 31.86 -30.21 8.72
CA LYS A 8 30.42 -30.39 8.99
C LYS A 8 29.70 -30.28 7.65
N SER A 9 29.04 -31.36 7.27
CA SER A 9 28.20 -31.44 6.07
C SER A 9 27.19 -30.28 6.06
N ASN A 10 27.34 -29.37 5.10
CA ASN A 10 26.33 -28.36 4.77
C ASN A 10 25.10 -29.07 4.20
N ARG A 11 24.19 -29.53 5.08
CA ARG A 11 22.78 -29.56 4.70
C ARG A 11 22.41 -28.11 4.41
N LYS A 12 22.10 -27.81 3.15
CA LYS A 12 21.53 -26.54 2.70
C LYS A 12 20.33 -26.19 3.57
N THR A 13 20.55 -25.49 4.67
CA THR A 13 19.49 -24.80 5.39
C THR A 13 19.03 -23.71 4.46
N ARG A 14 17.82 -23.88 3.90
CA ARG A 14 17.12 -22.77 3.23
C ARG A 14 17.30 -21.53 4.10
N PRO A 15 17.71 -20.37 3.56
CA PRO A 15 17.80 -19.16 4.34
C PRO A 15 16.47 -18.99 5.07
N ALA A 16 16.54 -18.80 6.40
CA ALA A 16 15.34 -18.68 7.22
C ALA A 16 14.44 -17.62 6.58
N ALA A 17 13.24 -18.03 6.16
CA ALA A 17 12.28 -17.10 5.58
C ALA A 17 12.14 -15.92 6.55
N PRO A 18 12.23 -14.67 6.08
CA PRO A 18 12.18 -13.53 6.97
C PRO A 18 10.93 -13.63 7.86
N ALA A 19 11.07 -13.29 9.13
CA ALA A 19 10.01 -13.46 10.15
C ALA A 19 8.69 -12.73 9.83
N LEU A 20 8.69 -11.89 8.78
CA LEU A 20 7.58 -11.10 8.26
C LEU A 20 6.96 -11.67 6.97
N PHE A 21 7.51 -12.76 6.44
CA PHE A 21 7.10 -13.26 5.13
C PHE A 21 5.72 -13.90 5.22
N VAL A 22 4.70 -13.18 4.79
CA VAL A 22 3.37 -13.71 4.55
C VAL A 22 3.27 -14.13 3.11
N ASN A 23 2.48 -15.18 2.88
CA ASN A 23 2.34 -15.77 1.58
C ASN A 23 1.61 -14.82 0.61
N ARG A 24 2.37 -14.03 -0.15
CA ARG A 24 1.89 -13.19 -1.26
C ARG A 24 1.63 -14.05 -2.52
N ASP A 25 0.92 -15.17 -2.39
CA ASP A 25 0.77 -16.17 -3.45
C ASP A 25 0.29 -15.57 -4.77
N SER A 26 -0.73 -14.72 -4.76
CA SER A 26 -1.21 -14.07 -5.97
C SER A 26 -0.13 -13.24 -6.67
N ALA A 27 0.65 -12.45 -5.93
CA ALA A 27 1.73 -11.65 -6.48
C ALA A 27 2.93 -12.51 -6.94
N LYS A 28 3.20 -13.62 -6.25
CA LYS A 28 4.21 -14.61 -6.69
C LYS A 28 3.79 -15.29 -7.97
N GLN A 29 2.52 -15.69 -8.09
CA GLN A 29 1.98 -16.29 -9.29
C GLN A 29 2.00 -15.31 -10.47
N GLU A 30 1.68 -14.03 -10.24
CA GLU A 30 1.84 -12.98 -11.25
C GLU A 30 3.31 -12.86 -11.71
N PHE A 31 4.28 -12.93 -10.79
CA PHE A 31 5.70 -12.96 -11.13
C PHE A 31 6.07 -14.19 -11.96
N LEU A 32 5.72 -15.39 -11.50
CA LEU A 32 6.05 -16.65 -12.20
C LEU A 32 5.38 -16.73 -13.58
N THR A 33 4.14 -16.24 -13.69
CA THR A 33 3.40 -16.17 -14.96
C THR A 33 4.07 -15.20 -15.93
N ALA A 34 4.44 -14.00 -15.45
CA ALA A 34 5.11 -13.01 -16.29
C ALA A 34 6.52 -13.47 -16.71
N LEU A 35 7.25 -14.17 -15.84
CA LEU A 35 8.56 -14.73 -16.14
C LEU A 35 8.51 -15.84 -17.21
N SER A 36 7.39 -16.58 -17.26
CA SER A 36 7.17 -17.67 -18.22
C SER A 36 6.56 -17.20 -19.54
N SER A 37 6.29 -15.89 -19.68
CA SER A 37 5.70 -15.30 -20.89
C SER A 37 6.76 -15.09 -21.97
N ASP A 38 6.41 -15.37 -23.22
CA ASP A 38 7.28 -15.13 -24.38
C ASP A 38 7.51 -13.64 -24.68
N ALA A 39 6.60 -12.77 -24.20
CA ALA A 39 6.74 -11.33 -24.33
C ALA A 39 7.51 -10.76 -23.12
N PRO A 40 8.61 -10.00 -23.33
CA PRO A 40 9.32 -9.33 -22.25
C PRO A 40 8.34 -8.38 -21.56
N THR A 41 8.02 -8.65 -20.30
CA THR A 41 7.11 -7.82 -19.51
C THR A 41 7.76 -7.56 -18.17
N PHE A 42 8.04 -6.31 -17.85
CA PHE A 42 8.57 -5.94 -16.55
C PHE A 42 7.43 -5.82 -15.54
N LEU A 43 7.73 -6.09 -14.27
CA LEU A 43 6.73 -6.01 -13.20
C LEU A 43 7.07 -4.88 -12.24
N GLU A 44 6.07 -4.08 -11.90
CA GLU A 44 6.16 -3.09 -10.84
C GLU A 44 5.14 -3.40 -9.76
N PHE A 45 5.60 -3.85 -8.60
CA PHE A 45 4.76 -3.99 -7.41
C PHE A 45 4.68 -2.65 -6.68
N TYR A 46 3.49 -2.08 -6.59
CA TYR A 46 3.30 -0.79 -5.93
C TYR A 46 2.23 -0.84 -4.84
N GLY A 47 2.23 0.17 -3.97
CA GLY A 47 1.31 0.30 -2.84
C GLY A 47 1.96 0.99 -1.64
N VAL A 48 1.20 1.23 -0.58
CA VAL A 48 1.64 1.98 0.60
C VAL A 48 2.87 1.39 1.31
N ALA A 49 3.51 2.18 2.17
CA ALA A 49 4.68 1.76 2.93
C ALA A 49 4.32 0.66 3.95
N GLY A 50 5.04 -0.48 3.93
CA GLY A 50 4.76 -1.60 4.83
C GLY A 50 3.85 -2.70 4.23
N GLN A 51 3.50 -2.59 2.95
CA GLN A 51 2.71 -3.58 2.22
C GLN A 51 3.45 -4.89 1.88
N GLY A 52 4.72 -5.02 2.25
CA GLY A 52 5.52 -6.24 2.00
C GLY A 52 6.13 -6.35 0.61
N LYS A 53 6.29 -5.23 -0.11
CA LYS A 53 6.97 -5.19 -1.43
C LYS A 53 8.42 -5.68 -1.35
N THR A 54 9.20 -5.13 -0.42
CA THR A 54 10.59 -5.54 -0.15
C THR A 54 10.72 -7.03 0.11
N GLU A 55 9.82 -7.61 0.91
CA GLU A 55 9.85 -9.03 1.24
C GLU A 55 9.49 -9.91 0.02
N LEU A 56 8.63 -9.43 -0.87
CA LEU A 56 8.36 -10.08 -2.16
C LEU A 56 9.59 -10.06 -3.07
N LEU A 57 10.27 -8.92 -3.22
CA LEU A 57 11.48 -8.81 -4.04
C LEU A 57 12.64 -9.67 -3.50
N LYS A 58 12.83 -9.70 -2.18
CA LYS A 58 13.80 -10.59 -1.53
C LYS A 58 13.46 -12.06 -1.78
N TRP A 59 12.18 -12.43 -1.74
CA TRP A 59 11.76 -13.79 -2.08
C TRP A 59 12.10 -14.14 -3.54
N ILE A 60 11.83 -13.22 -4.49
CA ILE A 60 12.22 -13.41 -5.90
C ILE A 60 13.74 -13.61 -6.00
N ALA A 61 14.54 -12.78 -5.34
CA ALA A 61 16.00 -12.89 -5.38
C ALA A 61 16.55 -14.17 -4.72
N ALA A 62 15.86 -14.69 -3.70
CA ALA A 62 16.31 -15.85 -2.91
C ALA A 62 15.84 -17.20 -3.45
N ASN A 63 14.89 -17.26 -4.39
CA ASN A 63 14.32 -18.52 -4.91
C ASN A 63 14.55 -18.76 -6.43
N PRO A 64 15.76 -18.53 -6.98
CA PRO A 64 16.06 -18.81 -8.38
C PRO A 64 16.04 -20.30 -8.74
N SER A 65 16.25 -21.20 -7.75
CA SER A 65 16.41 -22.65 -7.96
C SER A 65 15.17 -23.34 -8.49
N ASP A 66 14.00 -22.76 -8.27
CA ASP A 66 12.72 -23.39 -8.60
C ASP A 66 12.19 -22.92 -9.98
N ALA A 67 12.87 -21.98 -10.66
CA ALA A 67 12.27 -21.21 -11.76
C ALA A 67 13.21 -20.81 -12.94
N ALA A 68 14.35 -21.49 -13.13
CA ALA A 68 15.23 -21.33 -14.30
C ALA A 68 15.77 -19.90 -14.55
N TYR A 69 15.92 -19.09 -13.48
CA TYR A 69 16.51 -17.75 -13.55
C TYR A 69 17.67 -17.56 -12.58
N VAL A 70 18.38 -16.45 -12.70
CA VAL A 70 19.33 -15.92 -11.71
C VAL A 70 18.92 -14.49 -11.38
N ALA A 71 19.13 -14.05 -10.14
CA ALA A 71 18.59 -12.77 -9.71
C ALA A 71 19.60 -11.90 -8.96
N ALA A 72 19.42 -10.58 -9.08
CA ALA A 72 20.11 -9.60 -8.25
C ALA A 72 19.11 -8.63 -7.64
N TYR A 73 19.32 -8.25 -6.39
CA TYR A 73 18.51 -7.32 -5.61
C TYR A 73 19.31 -6.08 -5.24
N ALA A 74 18.79 -4.90 -5.56
CA ALA A 74 19.34 -3.62 -5.15
C ALA A 74 18.28 -2.79 -4.41
N ASP A 75 18.65 -2.32 -3.22
CA ASP A 75 17.78 -1.50 -2.35
C ASP A 75 18.28 -0.07 -2.32
N PHE A 76 17.51 0.84 -2.91
CA PHE A 76 17.88 2.26 -3.00
C PHE A 76 17.77 3.04 -1.69
N GLU A 77 17.34 2.43 -0.58
CA GLU A 77 17.50 3.05 0.75
C GLU A 77 18.96 3.06 1.22
N VAL A 78 19.82 2.20 0.67
CA VAL A 78 21.21 2.08 1.11
C VAL A 78 22.04 3.29 0.66
N ALA A 79 22.72 3.93 1.62
CA ALA A 79 23.42 5.20 1.42
C ALA A 79 24.43 5.22 0.25
N ARG A 80 25.06 4.08 -0.04
CA ARG A 80 26.03 3.93 -1.15
C ARG A 80 25.42 4.16 -2.54
N PHE A 81 24.09 4.16 -2.66
CA PHE A 81 23.38 4.46 -3.91
C PHE A 81 22.93 5.92 -4.03
N TYR A 82 23.29 6.79 -3.07
CA TYR A 82 23.08 8.24 -3.16
C TYR A 82 24.23 8.96 -3.88
N GLN A 83 24.88 8.28 -4.82
CA GLN A 83 25.95 8.82 -5.65
C GLN A 83 25.58 8.62 -7.12
N SER A 84 26.09 9.47 -8.01
CA SER A 84 25.84 9.34 -9.45
C SER A 84 26.49 8.09 -10.06
N SER A 85 27.52 7.53 -9.42
CA SER A 85 28.22 6.33 -9.89
C SER A 85 27.35 5.07 -9.81
N LEU A 86 27.41 4.26 -10.86
CA LEU A 86 26.80 2.93 -10.96
C LEU A 86 27.70 1.81 -10.45
N SER A 87 28.98 2.07 -10.19
CA SER A 87 29.96 1.06 -9.75
C SER A 87 29.47 0.22 -8.56
N HIS A 88 28.87 0.85 -7.55
CA HIS A 88 28.30 0.16 -6.39
C HIS A 88 27.08 -0.71 -6.73
N ILE A 89 26.26 -0.29 -7.69
CA ILE A 89 25.10 -1.07 -8.15
C ILE A 89 25.60 -2.30 -8.91
N VAL A 90 26.54 -2.10 -9.85
CA VAL A 90 27.17 -3.19 -10.62
C VAL A 90 27.86 -4.18 -9.70
N GLU A 91 28.64 -3.71 -8.72
CA GLU A 91 29.25 -4.55 -7.70
C GLU A 91 28.23 -5.40 -6.94
N THR A 92 27.11 -4.78 -6.52
CA THR A 92 26.04 -5.48 -5.81
C THR A 92 25.40 -6.57 -6.66
N ILE A 93 25.16 -6.29 -7.94
CA ILE A 93 24.61 -7.25 -8.90
C ILE A 93 25.57 -8.43 -9.07
N ILE A 94 26.85 -8.15 -9.35
CA ILE A 94 27.86 -9.17 -9.61
C ILE A 94 28.08 -10.07 -8.40
N ALA A 95 28.20 -9.50 -7.20
CA ALA A 95 28.39 -10.30 -5.99
C ALA A 95 27.26 -11.34 -5.80
N GLN A 96 26.02 -10.94 -6.09
CA GLN A 96 24.85 -11.83 -5.95
C GLN A 96 24.77 -12.88 -7.06
N LEU A 97 25.10 -12.51 -8.30
CA LEU A 97 25.13 -13.45 -9.42
C LEU A 97 26.29 -14.45 -9.29
N ALA A 98 27.47 -13.98 -8.88
CA ALA A 98 28.64 -14.81 -8.60
C ALA A 98 28.34 -15.84 -7.50
N ALA A 99 27.62 -15.46 -6.44
CA ALA A 99 27.19 -16.40 -5.39
C ALA A 99 26.25 -17.51 -5.90
N GLN A 100 25.51 -17.27 -6.98
CA GLN A 100 24.58 -18.24 -7.58
C GLN A 100 25.22 -19.11 -8.66
N MET A 101 26.23 -18.59 -9.35
CA MET A 101 26.73 -19.17 -10.60
C MET A 101 28.24 -19.48 -10.59
N GLY A 102 29.00 -18.96 -9.62
CA GLY A 102 30.45 -19.06 -9.51
C GLY A 102 31.14 -17.71 -9.72
N GLU A 103 32.26 -17.48 -9.02
CA GLU A 103 32.99 -16.20 -9.04
C GLU A 103 33.65 -15.89 -10.40
N GLU A 104 33.98 -16.91 -11.17
CA GLU A 104 34.74 -16.76 -12.43
C GLU A 104 33.96 -16.02 -13.53
N ILE A 105 32.63 -16.04 -13.47
CA ILE A 105 31.73 -15.51 -14.52
C ILE A 105 31.89 -14.01 -14.70
N PHE A 106 32.22 -13.28 -13.63
CA PHE A 106 32.39 -11.82 -13.66
C PHE A 106 33.81 -11.38 -13.29
N SER A 107 34.80 -12.25 -13.52
CA SER A 107 36.19 -12.01 -13.12
C SER A 107 36.78 -10.74 -13.75
N LYS A 108 36.46 -10.44 -15.02
CA LYS A 108 36.97 -9.22 -15.68
C LYS A 108 36.28 -7.98 -15.12
N THR A 109 34.97 -8.04 -14.85
CA THR A 109 34.28 -6.90 -14.27
C THR A 109 34.75 -6.63 -12.83
N GLN A 110 34.99 -7.68 -12.03
CA GLN A 110 35.58 -7.55 -10.69
C GLN A 110 36.95 -6.87 -10.73
N GLU A 111 37.80 -7.24 -11.68
CA GLU A 111 39.10 -6.59 -11.87
C GLU A 111 38.95 -5.11 -12.25
N ARG A 112 37.99 -4.76 -13.12
CA ARG A 112 37.68 -3.35 -13.44
C ARG A 112 37.15 -2.57 -12.24
N LEU A 113 36.32 -3.19 -11.40
CA LEU A 113 35.85 -2.59 -10.14
C LEU A 113 37.01 -2.35 -9.17
N ARG A 114 37.99 -3.26 -9.08
CA ARG A 114 39.20 -3.08 -8.28
C ARG A 114 39.98 -1.85 -8.74
N ILE A 115 40.25 -1.74 -10.04
CA ILE A 115 40.95 -0.59 -10.64
C ILE A 115 40.19 0.72 -10.34
N TYR A 116 38.86 0.73 -10.50
CA TYR A 116 38.05 1.90 -10.19
C TYR A 116 38.19 2.34 -8.73
N ARG A 117 38.20 1.41 -7.77
CA ARG A 117 38.38 1.74 -6.35
C ARG A 117 39.75 2.34 -6.06
N GLU A 118 40.80 1.82 -6.69
CA GLU A 118 42.15 2.36 -6.54
C GLU A 118 42.22 3.79 -7.07
N GLN A 119 41.66 4.04 -8.26
CA GLN A 119 41.60 5.39 -8.83
C GLN A 119 40.71 6.33 -8.00
N ALA A 120 39.58 5.85 -7.49
CA ALA A 120 38.69 6.62 -6.63
C ALA A 120 39.40 7.01 -5.32
N ALA A 121 40.11 6.08 -4.70
CA ALA A 121 40.89 6.35 -3.49
C ALA A 121 41.96 7.43 -3.73
N ILE A 122 42.69 7.34 -4.85
CA ILE A 122 43.69 8.36 -5.25
C ILE A 122 43.01 9.72 -5.49
N ALA A 123 41.91 9.73 -6.24
CA ALA A 123 41.17 10.95 -6.57
C ALA A 123 40.61 11.64 -5.32
N TYR A 124 40.00 10.89 -4.41
CA TYR A 124 39.46 11.44 -3.16
C TYR A 124 40.55 11.83 -2.16
N ALA A 125 41.70 11.16 -2.15
CA ALA A 125 42.86 11.59 -1.36
C ALA A 125 43.47 12.90 -1.89
N ALA A 126 43.41 13.13 -3.21
CA ALA A 126 43.88 14.36 -3.85
C ALA A 126 42.87 15.52 -3.76
N ALA A 127 41.57 15.22 -3.61
CA ALA A 127 40.50 16.20 -3.55
C ALA A 127 40.06 16.52 -2.10
N LEU A 128 40.51 17.67 -1.56
CA LEU A 128 39.89 18.33 -0.41
C LEU A 128 38.54 18.97 -0.82
N PRO A 129 37.60 19.31 0.11
CA PRO A 129 36.16 18.99 0.06
C PRO A 129 35.28 19.76 -0.93
N SER A 130 35.83 20.30 -2.02
CA SER A 130 35.15 21.19 -2.97
C SER A 130 34.76 20.57 -4.31
N VAL A 131 35.09 19.30 -4.55
CA VAL A 131 34.79 18.64 -5.83
C VAL A 131 33.40 18.01 -5.80
N ILE A 132 32.46 18.62 -6.54
CA ILE A 132 31.05 18.19 -6.65
C ILE A 132 30.87 17.11 -7.74
N GLU A 133 31.81 17.00 -8.69
CA GLU A 133 31.72 16.08 -9.85
C GLU A 133 32.84 15.04 -9.85
N PRO A 134 32.58 13.78 -10.26
CA PRO A 134 33.63 12.77 -10.37
C PRO A 134 34.69 13.22 -11.38
N PRO A 135 35.99 13.10 -11.09
CA PRO A 135 37.02 13.39 -12.09
C PRO A 135 36.84 12.49 -13.33
N GLU A 136 37.14 13.03 -14.50
CA GLU A 136 36.97 12.39 -15.83
C GLU A 136 37.51 10.94 -15.89
N ILE A 137 38.63 10.68 -15.21
CA ILE A 137 39.23 9.36 -15.10
C ILE A 137 38.31 8.31 -14.44
N LEU A 138 37.48 8.70 -13.48
CA LEU A 138 36.51 7.81 -12.84
C LEU A 138 35.34 7.51 -13.78
N GLU A 139 34.90 8.48 -14.58
CA GLU A 139 33.87 8.26 -15.60
C GLU A 139 34.36 7.32 -16.71
N GLU A 140 35.62 7.44 -17.12
CA GLU A 140 36.27 6.50 -18.03
C GLU A 140 36.35 5.09 -17.45
N CYS A 141 36.79 4.96 -16.19
CA CYS A 141 36.84 3.68 -15.50
C CYS A 141 35.45 3.05 -15.38
N GLU A 142 34.42 3.84 -15.07
CA GLU A 142 33.05 3.37 -14.98
C GLU A 142 32.48 2.93 -16.34
N ARG A 143 32.74 3.67 -17.42
CA ARG A 143 32.41 3.23 -18.78
C ARG A 143 33.07 1.90 -19.13
N ALA A 144 34.33 1.71 -18.72
CA ALA A 144 35.04 0.45 -18.92
C ALA A 144 34.43 -0.69 -18.09
N ILE A 145 34.01 -0.45 -16.84
CA ILE A 145 33.29 -1.41 -16.01
C ILE A 145 32.00 -1.84 -16.71
N LEU A 146 31.18 -0.88 -17.14
CA LEU A 146 29.88 -1.15 -17.76
C LEU A 146 30.04 -1.96 -19.05
N ARG A 147 30.98 -1.59 -19.92
CA ARG A 147 31.26 -2.34 -21.15
C ARG A 147 31.58 -3.81 -20.85
N VAL A 148 32.52 -4.06 -19.94
CA VAL A 148 32.92 -5.43 -19.57
C VAL A 148 31.78 -6.18 -18.87
N PHE A 149 30.99 -5.49 -18.05
CA PHE A 149 29.79 -6.04 -17.42
C PHE A 149 28.78 -6.54 -18.47
N HIS A 150 28.52 -5.76 -19.52
CA HIS A 150 27.65 -6.21 -20.61
C HIS A 150 28.22 -7.42 -21.35
N GLU A 151 29.52 -7.40 -21.65
CA GLU A 151 30.20 -8.53 -22.32
C GLU A 151 30.08 -9.83 -21.51
N GLU A 152 30.21 -9.78 -20.18
CA GLU A 152 30.09 -10.94 -19.30
C GLU A 152 28.63 -11.33 -19.01
N LEU A 153 27.70 -10.38 -19.04
CA LEU A 153 26.26 -10.65 -18.86
C LEU A 153 25.64 -11.32 -20.10
N GLN A 154 26.09 -10.99 -21.31
CA GLN A 154 25.52 -11.53 -22.56
C GLN A 154 25.47 -13.06 -22.59
N PRO A 155 26.57 -13.80 -22.28
CA PRO A 155 26.51 -15.25 -22.18
C PRO A 155 25.41 -15.74 -21.24
N ILE A 156 25.26 -15.14 -20.06
CA ILE A 156 24.21 -15.54 -19.10
C ILE A 156 22.83 -15.44 -19.73
N LEU A 157 22.57 -14.31 -20.39
CA LEU A 157 21.30 -14.03 -21.05
C LEU A 157 20.99 -15.03 -22.19
N THR A 158 21.97 -15.74 -22.75
CA THR A 158 21.70 -16.76 -23.79
C THR A 158 21.15 -18.08 -23.25
N TRP A 159 21.33 -18.40 -21.97
CA TRP A 159 20.95 -19.70 -21.40
C TRP A 159 20.14 -19.60 -20.11
N ARG A 160 20.03 -18.42 -19.50
CA ARG A 160 19.18 -18.17 -18.32
C ARG A 160 18.57 -16.79 -18.35
N THR A 161 17.39 -16.69 -17.76
CA THR A 161 16.78 -15.40 -17.46
C THR A 161 17.51 -14.73 -16.30
N PHE A 162 17.92 -13.48 -16.49
CA PHE A 162 18.43 -12.59 -15.46
C PHE A 162 17.30 -11.69 -14.94
N VAL A 163 17.01 -11.79 -13.64
CA VAL A 163 16.01 -10.98 -12.95
C VAL A 163 16.70 -9.90 -12.12
N LEU A 164 16.51 -8.64 -12.49
CA LEU A 164 16.95 -7.49 -11.69
C LEU A 164 15.80 -7.00 -10.81
N CYS A 165 15.96 -7.07 -9.50
CA CYS A 165 15.02 -6.57 -8.50
C CYS A 165 15.49 -5.21 -7.97
N LEU A 166 14.71 -4.14 -8.19
CA LEU A 166 14.99 -2.80 -7.67
C LEU A 166 13.95 -2.38 -6.63
N ASP A 167 14.39 -2.17 -5.39
CA ASP A 167 13.51 -1.77 -4.27
C ASP A 167 13.68 -0.29 -3.91
N SER A 168 12.64 0.28 -3.31
CA SER A 168 12.63 1.64 -2.75
C SER A 168 13.01 2.73 -3.76
N LEU A 169 12.55 2.57 -5.01
CA LEU A 169 12.86 3.46 -6.13
C LEU A 169 12.55 4.94 -5.86
N GLU A 170 11.56 5.22 -5.02
CA GLU A 170 11.23 6.57 -4.58
C GLU A 170 12.33 7.29 -3.78
N LYS A 171 13.29 6.54 -3.23
CA LYS A 171 14.45 7.04 -2.48
C LYS A 171 15.69 7.16 -3.36
N ALA A 172 15.67 6.58 -4.56
CA ALA A 172 16.80 6.60 -5.45
C ALA A 172 17.22 8.04 -5.80
N TYR A 173 18.54 8.28 -5.81
CA TYR A 173 19.10 9.52 -6.34
C TYR A 173 18.79 9.59 -7.84
N ARG A 174 17.99 10.59 -8.26
CA ARG A 174 17.41 10.66 -9.62
C ARG A 174 18.47 10.55 -10.74
N PRO A 175 19.64 11.20 -10.67
CA PRO A 175 20.68 11.02 -11.67
C PRO A 175 21.21 9.58 -11.74
N ALA A 176 21.41 8.91 -10.60
CA ALA A 176 21.85 7.51 -10.59
C ALA A 176 20.83 6.59 -11.24
N LEU A 177 19.53 6.81 -10.97
CA LEU A 177 18.46 6.03 -11.58
C LEU A 177 18.41 6.22 -13.11
N ARG A 178 18.56 7.47 -13.60
CA ARG A 178 18.62 7.73 -15.05
C ARG A 178 19.82 7.05 -15.69
N ARG A 179 21.00 7.14 -15.06
CA ARG A 179 22.19 6.44 -15.56
C ARG A 179 21.98 4.92 -15.56
N LEU A 180 21.29 4.37 -14.55
CA LEU A 180 20.95 2.94 -14.51
C LEU A 180 19.99 2.55 -15.63
N GLU A 181 18.97 3.38 -15.91
CA GLU A 181 18.06 3.23 -17.05
C GLU A 181 18.86 3.13 -18.35
N ASP A 182 19.72 4.11 -18.62
CA ASP A 182 20.42 4.22 -19.90
C ASP A 182 21.54 3.19 -20.06
N ALA A 183 22.31 2.94 -18.99
CA ALA A 183 23.50 2.11 -19.07
C ALA A 183 23.23 0.63 -18.83
N ILE A 184 22.26 0.23 -18.00
CA ILE A 184 22.06 -1.18 -17.64
C ILE A 184 20.75 -1.73 -18.20
N ILE A 185 19.65 -1.00 -18.05
CA ILE A 185 18.31 -1.52 -18.37
C ILE A 185 18.03 -1.41 -19.87
N LEU A 186 18.21 -0.23 -20.45
CA LEU A 186 17.89 0.06 -21.85
C LEU A 186 18.60 -0.85 -22.86
N PRO A 187 19.90 -1.20 -22.71
CA PRO A 187 20.57 -2.12 -23.64
C PRO A 187 19.94 -3.51 -23.69
N HIS A 188 19.24 -3.92 -22.62
CA HIS A 188 18.65 -5.26 -22.48
C HIS A 188 17.13 -5.25 -22.47
N VAL A 189 16.48 -4.10 -22.66
CA VAL A 189 15.02 -3.96 -22.50
C VAL A 189 14.19 -4.86 -23.40
N LYS A 190 14.73 -5.24 -24.57
CA LYS A 190 14.09 -6.14 -25.53
C LYS A 190 14.59 -7.59 -25.45
N HIS A 191 15.54 -7.87 -24.56
CA HIS A 191 16.13 -9.20 -24.46
C HIS A 191 15.15 -10.14 -23.72
N PRO A 192 14.76 -11.30 -24.30
CA PRO A 192 13.75 -12.18 -23.70
C PRO A 192 14.16 -12.74 -22.34
N HIS A 193 15.46 -12.89 -22.13
CA HIS A 193 16.05 -13.35 -20.87
C HIS A 193 16.46 -12.22 -19.92
N PHE A 194 16.06 -10.97 -20.15
CA PHE A 194 16.25 -9.89 -19.20
C PHE A 194 14.90 -9.50 -18.61
N PHE A 195 14.78 -9.57 -17.29
CA PHE A 195 13.54 -9.31 -16.58
C PHE A 195 13.77 -8.31 -15.46
N LEU A 196 12.93 -7.28 -15.39
CA LEU A 196 13.02 -6.25 -14.36
C LEU A 196 11.79 -6.31 -13.46
N VAL A 197 12.04 -6.39 -12.15
CA VAL A 197 11.01 -6.33 -11.11
C VAL A 197 11.29 -5.17 -10.19
N THR A 198 10.33 -4.29 -9.99
CA THR A 198 10.51 -3.13 -9.12
C THR A 198 9.47 -3.05 -8.03
N ALA A 199 9.85 -2.39 -6.93
CA ALA A 199 8.98 -2.06 -5.82
C ALA A 199 9.01 -0.56 -5.57
N ALA A 200 7.82 0.04 -5.51
CA ALA A 200 7.67 1.47 -5.27
C ALA A 200 6.41 1.79 -4.46
N GLN A 201 6.34 2.98 -3.87
CA GLN A 201 5.08 3.45 -3.27
C GLN A 201 4.06 3.89 -4.33
N GLU A 202 4.56 4.46 -5.43
CA GLU A 202 3.76 5.00 -6.54
C GLU A 202 4.11 4.29 -7.85
N ARG A 203 3.27 4.47 -8.88
CA ARG A 203 3.55 3.91 -10.22
C ARG A 203 4.70 4.66 -10.90
N SER A 204 5.60 3.87 -11.47
CA SER A 204 6.65 4.12 -12.47
C SER A 204 7.20 5.54 -12.57
N ILE A 205 8.45 5.66 -12.11
CA ILE A 205 9.28 6.87 -12.20
C ILE A 205 10.20 6.91 -13.43
N TRP A 206 10.03 5.96 -14.36
CA TRP A 206 10.92 5.76 -15.51
C TRP A 206 10.86 6.92 -16.49
N THR A 207 12.01 7.44 -16.88
CA THR A 207 12.09 8.52 -17.87
C THR A 207 12.07 8.01 -19.30
N ASN A 208 12.66 6.84 -19.54
CA ASN A 208 12.72 6.26 -20.88
C ASN A 208 11.38 5.61 -21.31
N PRO A 209 10.77 6.01 -22.45
CA PRO A 209 9.51 5.44 -22.91
C PRO A 209 9.58 3.94 -23.24
N ALA A 210 10.71 3.45 -23.77
CA ALA A 210 10.86 2.05 -24.13
C ALA A 210 10.82 1.14 -22.90
N ILE A 211 11.42 1.58 -21.79
CA ILE A 211 11.36 0.88 -20.49
C ILE A 211 9.94 0.96 -19.94
N ARG A 212 9.34 2.16 -19.90
CA ARG A 212 8.00 2.38 -19.35
C ARG A 212 6.93 1.50 -20.01
N GLN A 213 7.02 1.30 -21.33
CA GLN A 213 6.08 0.48 -22.09
C GLN A 213 6.15 -1.01 -21.76
N GLN A 214 7.24 -1.51 -21.18
CA GLN A 214 7.35 -2.92 -20.75
C GLN A 214 6.68 -3.18 -19.41
N PHE A 215 6.41 -2.15 -18.59
CA PHE A 215 5.94 -2.34 -17.22
C PHE A 215 4.46 -2.63 -17.12
N ARG A 216 4.14 -3.73 -16.43
CA ARG A 216 2.81 -4.00 -15.85
C ARG A 216 2.84 -3.68 -14.35
N GLY A 217 2.08 -2.67 -13.96
CA GLY A 217 1.91 -2.30 -12.56
C GLY A 217 0.92 -3.21 -11.83
N ILE A 218 1.33 -3.77 -10.69
CA ILE A 218 0.53 -4.62 -9.81
C ILE A 218 0.39 -3.94 -8.44
N LEU A 219 -0.84 -3.54 -8.10
CA LEU A 219 -1.15 -3.01 -6.76
C LEU A 219 -1.18 -4.15 -5.75
N LEU A 220 -0.33 -4.09 -4.72
CA LEU A 220 -0.40 -5.03 -3.61
C LEU A 220 -1.57 -4.68 -2.68
N ARG A 221 -2.63 -5.50 -2.72
CA ARG A 221 -3.80 -5.37 -1.85
C ARG A 221 -3.50 -5.72 -0.39
N ASN A 222 -4.31 -5.24 0.55
CA ASN A 222 -4.23 -5.67 1.94
C ASN A 222 -4.57 -7.16 2.08
N PHE A 223 -4.18 -7.76 3.20
CA PHE A 223 -4.49 -9.14 3.49
C PHE A 223 -5.95 -9.36 3.87
N GLU A 224 -6.56 -10.34 3.21
CA GLU A 224 -7.76 -11.01 3.70
C GLU A 224 -7.47 -11.78 5.00
N LEU A 225 -8.52 -12.10 5.74
CA LEU A 225 -8.45 -12.80 7.03
C LEU A 225 -7.59 -14.07 6.98
N LYS A 226 -7.66 -14.86 5.91
CA LYS A 226 -6.83 -16.07 5.73
C LYS A 226 -5.33 -15.76 5.76
N HIS A 227 -4.89 -14.72 5.07
CA HIS A 227 -3.48 -14.34 5.01
C HIS A 227 -3.02 -13.67 6.32
N ILE A 228 -3.93 -12.96 7.01
CA ILE A 228 -3.66 -12.44 8.37
C ILE A 228 -3.40 -13.61 9.33
N LYS A 229 -4.24 -14.65 9.29
CA LYS A 229 -4.08 -15.85 10.11
C LYS A 229 -2.72 -16.50 9.86
N GLU A 230 -2.38 -16.74 8.59
CA GLU A 230 -1.07 -17.27 8.19
C GLU A 230 0.10 -16.42 8.70
N GLN A 231 0.02 -15.09 8.55
CA GLN A 231 1.04 -14.16 9.06
C GLN A 231 1.26 -14.31 10.55
N VAL A 232 0.17 -14.28 11.32
CA VAL A 232 0.20 -14.30 12.77
C VAL A 232 0.71 -15.66 13.28
N GLU A 233 0.27 -16.75 12.69
CA GLU A 233 0.73 -18.12 13.02
C GLU A 233 2.21 -18.33 12.71
N GLN A 234 2.68 -17.86 11.54
CA GLN A 234 4.10 -17.92 11.20
C GLN A 234 4.94 -17.06 12.14
N LEU A 235 4.47 -15.85 12.46
CA LEU A 235 5.15 -14.97 13.41
C LEU A 235 5.22 -15.60 14.80
N ALA A 236 4.12 -16.19 15.27
CA ALA A 236 4.06 -16.90 16.54
C ALA A 236 5.03 -18.08 16.59
N ARG A 237 5.13 -18.86 15.50
CA ARG A 237 6.12 -19.95 15.39
C ARG A 237 7.56 -19.44 15.46
N VAL A 238 7.88 -18.39 14.70
CA VAL A 238 9.24 -17.83 14.64
C VAL A 238 9.63 -17.13 15.95
N LYS A 239 8.67 -16.50 16.63
CA LYS A 239 8.88 -15.76 17.88
C LYS A 239 8.56 -16.56 19.13
N GLN A 240 8.16 -17.83 19.00
CA GLN A 240 7.80 -18.73 20.09
C GLN A 240 6.68 -18.16 20.99
N ILE A 241 5.68 -17.53 20.38
CA ILE A 241 4.51 -16.98 21.07
C ILE A 241 3.39 -18.00 21.02
N VAL A 242 2.69 -18.18 22.13
CA VAL A 242 1.44 -18.96 22.17
C VAL A 242 0.29 -18.08 21.67
N ILE A 243 -0.46 -18.55 20.68
CA ILE A 243 -1.71 -17.93 20.26
C ILE A 243 -2.83 -18.63 21.04
N ASN A 244 -3.60 -17.88 21.82
CA ASN A 244 -4.83 -18.43 22.37
C ASN A 244 -5.82 -18.56 21.22
N GLU A 245 -6.05 -19.78 20.72
CA GLU A 245 -6.88 -20.08 19.55
C GLU A 245 -8.33 -19.64 19.76
N ASN A 246 -8.59 -18.36 19.47
CA ASN A 246 -9.89 -17.76 19.49
C ASN A 246 -10.04 -16.97 18.18
N GLU A 247 -11.02 -17.34 17.35
CA GLU A 247 -11.29 -16.67 16.08
C GLU A 247 -11.44 -15.14 16.23
N ARG A 248 -11.89 -14.69 17.40
CA ARG A 248 -12.00 -13.25 17.73
C ARG A 248 -10.66 -12.52 17.66
N VAL A 249 -9.53 -13.16 17.95
CA VAL A 249 -8.20 -12.53 17.87
C VAL A 249 -7.91 -12.10 16.43
N PHE A 250 -8.11 -12.99 15.45
CA PHE A 250 -7.84 -12.68 14.05
C PHE A 250 -8.82 -11.64 13.50
N THR A 251 -10.10 -11.73 13.86
CA THR A 251 -11.11 -10.73 13.48
C THR A 251 -10.80 -9.35 14.08
N ASN A 252 -10.36 -9.27 15.33
CA ASN A 252 -9.95 -8.00 15.96
C ASN A 252 -8.70 -7.42 15.27
N ILE A 253 -7.73 -8.27 14.91
CA ILE A 253 -6.55 -7.85 14.14
C ILE A 253 -6.96 -7.30 12.78
N GLN A 254 -7.83 -8.00 12.05
CA GLN A 254 -8.31 -7.54 10.74
C GLN A 254 -9.04 -6.19 10.86
N ARG A 255 -9.95 -6.08 11.84
CA ARG A 255 -10.73 -4.85 12.08
C ARG A 255 -9.90 -3.65 12.47
N LEU A 256 -8.77 -3.84 13.15
CA LEU A 256 -7.88 -2.73 13.54
C LEU A 256 -6.90 -2.35 12.43
N THR A 257 -6.36 -3.35 11.73
CA THR A 257 -5.24 -3.17 10.80
C THR A 257 -5.66 -3.08 9.34
N ALA A 258 -6.94 -3.34 9.05
CA ALA A 258 -7.49 -3.50 7.71
C ALA A 258 -6.67 -4.47 6.83
N GLY A 259 -5.98 -5.44 7.46
CA GLY A 259 -5.11 -6.40 6.79
C GLY A 259 -3.77 -5.85 6.30
N HIS A 260 -3.35 -4.66 6.73
CA HIS A 260 -2.06 -4.12 6.33
C HIS A 260 -0.89 -4.90 7.00
N PRO A 261 0.01 -5.53 6.22
CA PRO A 261 0.99 -6.51 6.73
C PRO A 261 1.86 -6.00 7.88
N TYR A 262 2.40 -4.79 7.74
CA TYR A 262 3.23 -4.19 8.78
C TYR A 262 2.41 -3.78 10.01
N CYS A 263 1.15 -3.36 9.80
CA CYS A 263 0.27 -2.96 10.89
C CYS A 263 -0.12 -4.21 11.71
N THR A 264 -0.46 -5.31 11.05
CA THR A 264 -0.67 -6.63 11.65
C THR A 264 0.54 -7.08 12.47
N TYR A 265 1.74 -7.05 11.90
CA TYR A 265 2.97 -7.37 12.63
C TYR A 265 3.12 -6.51 13.89
N LYS A 266 2.94 -5.18 13.75
CA LYS A 266 3.15 -4.28 14.89
C LYS A 266 2.09 -4.46 15.97
N LEU A 267 0.83 -4.69 15.59
CA LEU A 267 -0.24 -4.99 16.53
C LEU A 267 0.09 -6.27 17.32
N VAL A 268 0.45 -7.37 16.64
CA VAL A 268 0.83 -8.61 17.34
C VAL A 268 1.97 -8.36 18.30
N LYS A 269 3.00 -7.63 17.86
CA LYS A 269 4.15 -7.25 18.68
C LYS A 269 3.73 -6.49 19.95
N ILE A 270 2.83 -5.51 19.85
CA ILE A 270 2.37 -4.72 21.00
C ILE A 270 1.45 -5.56 21.91
N ALA A 271 0.49 -6.28 21.32
CA ALA A 271 -0.48 -7.11 22.05
C ALA A 271 0.22 -8.22 22.86
N SER A 272 1.25 -8.85 22.28
CA SER A 272 2.11 -9.85 22.93
C SER A 272 3.23 -9.28 23.79
N ARG A 273 3.23 -7.97 24.10
CA ARG A 273 4.27 -7.29 24.91
C ARG A 273 5.68 -7.55 24.37
N GLU A 274 5.94 -7.11 23.15
CA GLU A 274 7.19 -7.33 22.44
C GLU A 274 7.52 -8.83 22.27
N PHE A 275 6.49 -9.65 22.01
CA PHE A 275 6.59 -11.11 21.83
C PHE A 275 6.95 -11.91 23.09
N THR A 276 6.76 -11.35 24.29
CA THR A 276 7.08 -12.01 25.56
C THR A 276 5.87 -12.64 26.25
N ALA A 277 4.66 -12.32 25.81
CA ALA A 277 3.39 -12.82 26.36
C ALA A 277 2.54 -13.51 25.28
N PRO A 278 1.64 -14.44 25.66
CA PRO A 278 0.69 -15.03 24.73
C PRO A 278 -0.15 -13.98 24.02
N LEU A 279 -0.49 -14.25 22.75
CA LEU A 279 -1.42 -13.44 22.01
C LEU A 279 -2.85 -13.84 22.42
N ALA A 280 -3.48 -12.97 23.20
CA ALA A 280 -4.85 -13.12 23.69
C ALA A 280 -5.73 -11.98 23.16
N PRO A 281 -7.07 -12.09 23.28
CA PRO A 281 -7.97 -10.95 23.10
C PRO A 281 -7.49 -9.77 23.96
N PHE A 282 -7.44 -8.58 23.35
CA PHE A 282 -6.77 -7.40 23.92
C PHE A 282 -7.72 -6.21 24.09
N GLU A 283 -9.02 -6.47 24.26
CA GLU A 283 -10.08 -5.45 24.41
C GLU A 283 -9.76 -4.49 25.56
N GLN A 284 -9.28 -4.99 26.70
CA GLN A 284 -8.93 -4.18 27.87
C GLN A 284 -7.74 -3.23 27.64
N ARG A 285 -6.89 -3.51 26.64
CA ARG A 285 -5.71 -2.69 26.30
C ARG A 285 -5.86 -2.01 24.94
N GLN A 286 -7.04 -2.08 24.32
CA GLN A 286 -7.23 -1.69 22.93
C GLN A 286 -6.91 -0.21 22.71
N ALA A 287 -7.32 0.67 23.63
CA ALA A 287 -7.02 2.11 23.58
C ALA A 287 -5.51 2.39 23.48
N VAL A 288 -4.71 1.76 24.35
CA VAL A 288 -3.24 1.91 24.37
C VAL A 288 -2.60 1.32 23.12
N ILE A 289 -3.04 0.13 22.70
CA ILE A 289 -2.54 -0.51 21.48
C ILE A 289 -2.77 0.39 20.27
N VAL A 290 -3.95 0.98 20.16
CA VAL A 290 -4.31 1.87 19.06
C VAL A 290 -3.44 3.13 19.05
N GLN A 291 -3.19 3.77 20.19
CA GLN A 291 -2.27 4.91 20.26
C GLN A 291 -0.85 4.55 19.81
N GLU A 292 -0.35 3.37 20.21
CA GLU A 292 0.95 2.87 19.73
C GLU A 292 0.96 2.61 18.22
N LEU A 293 -0.15 2.15 17.64
CA LEU A 293 -0.29 2.00 16.19
C LEU A 293 -0.33 3.36 15.48
N VAL A 294 -1.01 4.36 16.03
CA VAL A 294 -0.99 5.73 15.50
C VAL A 294 0.45 6.25 15.47
N GLU A 295 1.20 6.11 16.56
CA GLU A 295 2.56 6.62 16.66
C GLU A 295 3.54 5.85 15.74
N HIS A 296 3.54 4.52 15.80
CA HIS A 296 4.57 3.72 15.14
C HIS A 296 4.24 3.34 13.69
N VAL A 297 2.95 3.21 13.35
CA VAL A 297 2.51 2.83 12.00
C VAL A 297 2.07 4.06 11.23
N VAL A 298 1.11 4.83 11.73
CA VAL A 298 0.54 5.95 10.97
C VAL A 298 1.57 7.08 10.83
N LYS A 299 2.04 7.67 11.93
CA LYS A 299 2.96 8.82 11.89
C LYS A 299 4.35 8.46 11.33
N ARG A 300 4.99 7.44 11.90
CA ARG A 300 6.40 7.11 11.58
C ARG A 300 6.61 6.31 10.29
N ARG A 301 5.57 5.67 9.75
CA ARG A 301 5.71 4.81 8.55
C ARG A 301 4.85 5.28 7.39
N LEU A 302 3.53 5.35 7.57
CA LEU A 302 2.61 5.70 6.49
C LEU A 302 2.73 7.18 6.10
N LEU A 303 2.84 8.07 7.09
CA LEU A 303 2.97 9.51 6.88
C LEU A 303 4.41 10.02 6.81
N ALA A 304 5.42 9.14 6.87
CA ALA A 304 6.83 9.52 6.92
C ALA A 304 7.30 10.42 5.76
N ARG A 305 6.58 10.39 4.62
CA ARG A 305 6.88 11.18 3.42
C ARG A 305 5.83 12.25 3.12
N THR A 306 4.80 12.36 3.95
CA THR A 306 3.76 13.37 3.77
C THR A 306 4.29 14.69 4.30
N CYS A 307 4.66 15.59 3.39
CA CYS A 307 5.08 16.94 3.72
C CYS A 307 3.93 17.89 3.39
N LEU A 308 3.40 18.55 4.42
CA LEU A 308 2.43 19.63 4.25
C LEU A 308 3.13 20.97 4.49
N ASP A 309 2.59 22.03 3.89
CA ASP A 309 3.04 23.40 4.18
C ASP A 309 2.89 23.70 5.67
N ALA A 310 3.78 24.53 6.23
CA ALA A 310 3.75 24.91 7.66
C ALA A 310 2.46 25.61 8.10
N ALA A 311 1.63 26.06 7.14
CA ALA A 311 0.32 26.63 7.39
C ALA A 311 -0.76 25.59 7.74
N TYR A 312 -0.50 24.30 7.51
CA TYR A 312 -1.42 23.21 7.84
C TYR A 312 -1.03 22.53 9.17
N PRO A 313 -2.01 22.00 9.91
CA PRO A 313 -1.76 21.08 11.01
C PRO A 313 -0.98 19.84 10.54
N PRO A 314 -0.37 19.09 11.48
CA PRO A 314 0.25 17.82 11.16
C PRO A 314 -0.69 16.91 10.36
N ALA A 315 -0.15 16.25 9.33
CA ALA A 315 -0.93 15.38 8.44
C ALA A 315 -1.77 14.33 9.19
N CYS A 316 -1.25 13.82 10.30
CA CYS A 316 -1.95 12.85 11.15
C CYS A 316 -3.22 13.43 11.79
N GLU A 317 -3.21 14.70 12.19
CA GLU A 317 -4.36 15.37 12.80
C GLU A 317 -5.47 15.59 11.77
N ILE A 318 -5.12 16.03 10.57
CA ILE A 318 -6.06 16.17 9.46
C ILE A 318 -6.69 14.81 9.14
N LEU A 319 -5.89 13.75 8.96
CA LEU A 319 -6.42 12.42 8.68
C LEU A 319 -7.25 11.85 9.83
N TRP A 320 -6.93 12.21 11.08
CA TRP A 320 -7.71 11.79 12.24
C TRP A 320 -9.15 12.30 12.14
N HIS A 321 -9.33 13.59 11.83
CA HIS A 321 -10.65 14.19 11.61
C HIS A 321 -11.38 13.64 10.38
N LEU A 322 -10.64 13.20 9.36
CA LEU A 322 -11.20 12.62 8.14
C LEU A 322 -11.46 11.11 8.25
N SER A 323 -10.90 10.43 9.25
CA SER A 323 -10.99 8.98 9.40
C SER A 323 -12.41 8.40 9.46
N PRO A 324 -13.45 9.12 9.94
CA PRO A 324 -14.83 8.63 9.85
C PRO A 324 -15.34 8.52 8.41
N LEU A 325 -14.88 9.38 7.50
CA LEU A 325 -15.30 9.35 6.09
C LEU A 325 -14.80 8.07 5.41
N ARG A 326 -15.70 7.35 4.75
CA ARG A 326 -15.33 6.23 3.87
C ARG A 326 -14.84 6.72 2.52
N GLN A 327 -15.39 7.84 2.08
CA GLN A 327 -15.09 8.48 0.80
C GLN A 327 -14.97 9.98 1.00
N ILE A 328 -13.98 10.58 0.36
CA ILE A 328 -13.64 11.99 0.48
C ILE A 328 -13.88 12.65 -0.87
N GLU A 329 -15.00 13.36 -0.95
CA GLU A 329 -15.25 14.33 -2.01
C GLU A 329 -14.71 15.69 -1.58
N LEU A 330 -14.31 16.53 -2.55
CA LEU A 330 -13.75 17.85 -2.28
C LEU A 330 -14.68 18.74 -1.44
N GLY A 331 -15.98 18.76 -1.75
CA GLY A 331 -16.95 19.54 -0.98
C GLY A 331 -17.22 18.99 0.43
N VAL A 332 -17.11 17.68 0.63
CA VAL A 332 -17.21 17.06 1.96
C VAL A 332 -15.96 17.37 2.77
N LEU A 333 -14.78 17.18 2.18
CA LEU A 333 -13.50 17.53 2.77
C LEU A 333 -13.49 18.97 3.29
N GLN A 334 -13.90 19.92 2.45
CA GLN A 334 -13.97 21.33 2.81
C GLN A 334 -14.88 21.57 4.01
N ARG A 335 -16.11 21.06 3.97
CA ARG A 335 -17.08 21.25 5.07
C ARG A 335 -16.61 20.62 6.37
N VAL A 336 -16.07 19.41 6.32
CA VAL A 336 -15.59 18.70 7.50
C VAL A 336 -14.42 19.46 8.12
N LEU A 337 -13.40 19.81 7.33
CA LEU A 337 -12.22 20.50 7.85
C LEU A 337 -12.53 21.92 8.34
N ALA A 338 -13.38 22.67 7.64
CA ALA A 338 -13.82 23.99 8.10
C ALA A 338 -14.64 23.92 9.40
N HIS A 339 -15.33 22.81 9.65
CA HIS A 339 -16.08 22.61 10.89
C HIS A 339 -15.19 22.18 12.06
N VAL A 340 -14.28 21.22 11.84
CA VAL A 340 -13.49 20.60 12.92
C VAL A 340 -12.16 21.30 13.20
N LEU A 341 -11.66 22.08 12.24
CA LEU A 341 -10.42 22.86 12.31
C LEU A 341 -10.63 24.27 11.70
N PRO A 342 -11.61 25.04 12.21
CA PRO A 342 -12.02 26.32 11.62
C PRO A 342 -10.88 27.35 11.55
N GLU A 343 -10.00 27.37 12.55
CA GLU A 343 -8.87 28.29 12.63
C GLU A 343 -7.90 28.16 11.44
N VAL A 344 -7.86 27.00 10.77
CA VAL A 344 -7.03 26.76 9.60
C VAL A 344 -7.85 26.79 8.32
N PHE A 345 -9.03 26.17 8.30
CA PHE A 345 -9.74 25.85 7.06
C PHE A 345 -10.95 26.74 6.76
N ASP A 346 -11.46 27.51 7.72
CA ASP A 346 -12.58 28.40 7.45
C ASP A 346 -12.19 29.50 6.45
N GLY A 347 -13.10 29.78 5.51
CA GLY A 347 -12.88 30.74 4.43
C GLY A 347 -11.76 30.39 3.43
N LYS A 348 -11.13 29.21 3.51
CA LYS A 348 -10.06 28.84 2.56
C LYS A 348 -10.63 28.62 1.14
N PRO A 349 -9.90 29.06 0.09
CA PRO A 349 -10.30 28.83 -1.29
C PRO A 349 -10.17 27.35 -1.68
N LEU A 350 -10.92 26.93 -2.71
CA LEU A 350 -10.97 25.54 -3.19
C LEU A 350 -9.57 24.97 -3.51
N ASN A 351 -8.69 25.77 -4.10
CA ASN A 351 -7.33 25.36 -4.47
C ASN A 351 -6.44 25.02 -3.25
N ALA A 352 -6.79 25.44 -2.04
CA ALA A 352 -6.11 25.00 -0.82
C ALA A 352 -6.39 23.52 -0.56
N PHE A 353 -7.66 23.10 -0.71
CA PHE A 353 -8.08 21.72 -0.53
C PHE A 353 -7.57 20.80 -1.65
N GLU A 354 -7.53 21.29 -2.89
CA GLU A 354 -6.91 20.55 -4.01
C GLU A 354 -5.42 20.28 -3.77
N ARG A 355 -4.68 21.28 -3.27
CA ARG A 355 -3.27 21.10 -2.89
C ARG A 355 -3.10 20.12 -1.75
N LEU A 356 -3.99 20.17 -0.74
CA LEU A 356 -3.98 19.23 0.36
C LEU A 356 -4.22 17.78 -0.12
N ILE A 357 -5.20 17.57 -0.99
CA ILE A 357 -5.45 16.28 -1.64
C ILE A 357 -4.21 15.84 -2.42
N GLY A 358 -3.63 16.72 -3.23
CA GLY A 358 -2.41 16.43 -4.00
C GLY A 358 -1.26 15.96 -3.12
N ALA A 359 -1.06 16.58 -1.95
CA ALA A 359 -0.03 16.18 -0.99
C ALA A 359 -0.28 14.79 -0.39
N PHE A 360 -1.52 14.44 -0.05
CA PHE A 360 -1.88 13.09 0.42
C PHE A 360 -1.84 12.04 -0.70
N GLN A 361 -2.13 12.41 -1.94
CA GLN A 361 -1.97 11.51 -3.09
C GLN A 361 -0.49 11.21 -3.37
N ALA A 362 0.38 12.22 -3.29
CA ALA A 362 1.83 12.10 -3.46
C ALA A 362 2.53 11.29 -2.36
N SER A 363 1.81 10.95 -1.28
CA SER A 363 2.27 10.01 -0.25
C SER A 363 1.51 8.70 -0.27
N SER A 364 0.68 8.46 -1.29
CA SER A 364 -0.21 7.30 -1.43
C SER A 364 -1.22 7.13 -0.28
N MET A 365 -1.42 8.16 0.54
CA MET A 365 -2.43 8.16 1.61
C MET A 365 -3.83 8.29 1.05
N PHE A 366 -4.00 9.03 -0.05
CA PHE A 366 -5.25 9.10 -0.80
C PHE A 366 -5.11 8.32 -2.11
N THR A 367 -6.04 7.40 -2.35
CA THR A 367 -6.18 6.73 -3.64
C THR A 367 -7.47 7.18 -4.31
N LYS A 368 -7.44 7.31 -5.65
CA LYS A 368 -8.64 7.69 -6.41
C LYS A 368 -9.70 6.60 -6.25
N TRP A 369 -10.91 7.01 -5.94
CA TRP A 369 -12.05 6.10 -5.92
C TRP A 369 -12.44 5.76 -7.38
N GLN A 370 -12.56 4.47 -7.70
CA GLN A 370 -12.67 4.01 -9.10
C GLN A 370 -14.03 4.29 -9.74
N LEU A 371 -15.06 4.57 -8.95
CA LEU A 371 -16.44 4.64 -9.42
C LEU A 371 -17.02 6.06 -9.48
N ASP A 372 -16.27 7.09 -9.07
CA ASP A 372 -16.80 8.45 -8.86
C ASP A 372 -15.68 9.50 -8.64
N SER A 373 -16.07 10.78 -8.57
CA SER A 373 -15.15 11.88 -8.24
C SER A 373 -14.82 11.93 -6.74
N GLY A 374 -13.79 11.23 -6.29
CA GLY A 374 -13.34 11.29 -4.90
C GLY A 374 -12.11 10.46 -4.57
N PHE A 375 -11.81 10.41 -3.28
CA PHE A 375 -10.65 9.72 -2.74
C PHE A 375 -11.02 8.82 -1.56
N VAL A 376 -10.21 7.80 -1.31
CA VAL A 376 -10.27 7.01 -0.09
C VAL A 376 -8.93 7.11 0.63
N ILE A 377 -8.98 7.20 1.96
CA ILE A 377 -7.80 7.12 2.82
C ILE A 377 -7.27 5.68 2.77
N ASP A 378 -5.95 5.50 2.87
CA ASP A 378 -5.34 4.20 3.13
C ASP A 378 -6.14 3.43 4.21
N PRO A 379 -6.61 2.20 3.93
CA PRO A 379 -7.52 1.50 4.83
C PRO A 379 -6.95 1.29 6.24
N ALA A 380 -5.64 1.08 6.38
CA ALA A 380 -5.02 0.87 7.68
C ALA A 380 -4.90 2.18 8.46
N ALA A 381 -4.46 3.25 7.81
CA ALA A 381 -4.44 4.58 8.42
C ALA A 381 -5.85 4.98 8.88
N ARG A 382 -6.85 4.84 8.00
CA ARG A 382 -8.25 5.15 8.33
C ARG A 382 -8.75 4.32 9.50
N SER A 383 -8.57 3.01 9.45
CA SER A 383 -9.03 2.10 10.49
C SER A 383 -8.40 2.44 11.85
N VAL A 384 -7.07 2.57 11.91
CA VAL A 384 -6.36 2.87 13.16
C VAL A 384 -6.80 4.23 13.73
N LEU A 385 -6.90 5.27 12.91
CA LEU A 385 -7.31 6.61 13.35
C LEU A 385 -8.78 6.67 13.77
N LEU A 386 -9.66 5.94 13.08
CA LEU A 386 -11.07 5.84 13.44
C LEU A 386 -11.25 5.15 14.80
N TRP A 387 -10.50 4.07 15.03
CA TRP A 387 -10.47 3.39 16.33
C TRP A 387 -9.87 4.27 17.42
N ASP A 388 -8.85 5.07 17.10
CA ASP A 388 -8.27 6.02 18.04
C ASP A 388 -9.31 7.06 18.48
N MET A 389 -10.03 7.64 17.52
CA MET A 389 -11.12 8.57 17.80
C MET A 389 -12.20 7.93 18.68
N ARG A 390 -12.63 6.71 18.37
CA ARG A 390 -13.66 6.00 19.14
C ARG A 390 -13.27 5.72 20.58
N LEU A 391 -12.04 5.26 20.79
CA LEU A 391 -11.58 4.79 22.11
C LEU A 391 -11.01 5.91 22.97
N ASN A 392 -10.31 6.86 22.35
CA ASN A 392 -9.53 7.89 23.05
C ASN A 392 -10.17 9.29 22.98
N ALA A 393 -11.17 9.50 22.11
CA ALA A 393 -11.93 10.75 22.02
C ALA A 393 -13.42 10.52 21.71
N PRO A 394 -14.15 9.74 22.53
CA PRO A 394 -15.51 9.28 22.22
C PRO A 394 -16.49 10.41 21.94
N GLN A 395 -16.38 11.55 22.65
CA GLN A 395 -17.24 12.71 22.38
C GLN A 395 -17.01 13.27 20.97
N ARG A 396 -15.73 13.44 20.57
CA ARG A 396 -15.40 13.89 19.21
C ARG A 396 -15.87 12.90 18.15
N PHE A 397 -15.83 11.60 18.43
CA PHE A 397 -16.41 10.58 17.54
C PHE A 397 -17.92 10.78 17.35
N VAL A 398 -18.66 10.95 18.45
CA VAL A 398 -20.11 11.20 18.42
C VAL A 398 -20.43 12.48 17.67
N ASP A 399 -19.73 13.59 17.97
CA ASP A 399 -19.96 14.89 17.34
C ASP A 399 -19.68 14.82 15.83
N THR A 400 -18.58 14.18 15.43
CA THR A 400 -18.20 14.06 14.02
C THR A 400 -19.17 13.16 13.25
N THR A 401 -19.59 12.03 13.81
CA THR A 401 -20.56 11.14 13.15
C THR A 401 -21.95 11.76 13.05
N ALA A 402 -22.39 12.50 14.07
CA ALA A 402 -23.63 13.28 14.02
C ALA A 402 -23.58 14.36 12.92
N MET A 403 -22.49 15.13 12.85
CA MET A 403 -22.29 16.15 11.82
C MET A 403 -22.28 15.53 10.42
N LEU A 404 -21.61 14.40 10.21
CA LEU A 404 -21.58 13.70 8.92
C LEU A 404 -22.95 13.15 8.52
N ALA A 405 -23.70 12.56 9.46
CA ALA A 405 -25.06 12.11 9.21
C ALA A 405 -25.96 13.29 8.77
N ASN A 406 -25.87 14.43 9.46
CA ASN A 406 -26.63 15.63 9.08
C ASN A 406 -26.20 16.19 7.73
N LEU A 407 -24.89 16.22 7.44
CA LEU A 407 -24.35 16.67 6.16
C LEU A 407 -24.89 15.84 5.00
N TYR A 408 -24.86 14.51 5.12
CA TYR A 408 -25.39 13.65 4.06
C TYR A 408 -26.91 13.74 3.95
N ARG A 409 -27.63 13.89 5.06
CA ARG A 409 -29.07 14.18 5.04
C ARG A 409 -29.39 15.47 4.27
N GLU A 410 -28.67 16.56 4.53
CA GLU A 410 -28.83 17.80 3.74
C GLU A 410 -28.54 17.59 2.26
N LYS A 411 -27.53 16.79 1.92
CA LYS A 411 -27.20 16.48 0.52
C LYS A 411 -28.31 15.67 -0.14
N ILE A 412 -28.88 14.68 0.53
CA ILE A 412 -30.02 13.89 0.00
C ILE A 412 -31.19 14.80 -0.36
N GLU A 413 -31.47 15.81 0.48
CA GLU A 413 -32.55 16.78 0.23
C GLU A 413 -32.26 17.70 -0.97
N LYS A 414 -30.98 18.01 -1.21
CA LYS A 414 -30.53 18.94 -2.28
C LYS A 414 -30.23 18.26 -3.61
N THR A 415 -30.11 16.94 -3.65
CA THR A 415 -29.69 16.19 -4.84
C THR A 415 -30.81 15.28 -5.31
N HIS A 416 -31.13 15.30 -6.60
CA HIS A 416 -32.21 14.50 -7.20
C HIS A 416 -31.71 13.51 -8.29
N GLU A 417 -30.39 13.34 -8.37
CA GLU A 417 -29.72 12.53 -9.42
C GLU A 417 -29.02 11.30 -8.84
N ALA A 418 -28.29 10.56 -9.68
CA ALA A 418 -27.55 9.34 -9.33
C ALA A 418 -26.66 9.45 -8.07
N THR A 419 -26.11 10.62 -7.78
CA THR A 419 -25.31 10.90 -6.57
C THR A 419 -26.13 10.79 -5.28
N GLN A 420 -27.46 10.80 -5.36
CA GLN A 420 -28.36 10.63 -4.21
C GLN A 420 -28.20 9.26 -3.56
N VAL A 421 -28.02 8.19 -4.36
CA VAL A 421 -27.83 6.82 -3.86
C VAL A 421 -26.63 6.74 -2.91
N LYS A 422 -25.49 7.28 -3.34
CA LYS A 422 -24.28 7.36 -2.52
C LYS A 422 -24.55 8.12 -1.21
N ASN A 423 -25.19 9.29 -1.29
CA ASN A 423 -25.46 10.10 -0.11
C ASN A 423 -26.38 9.38 0.89
N ILE A 424 -27.36 8.59 0.41
CA ILE A 424 -28.21 7.74 1.25
C ILE A 424 -27.37 6.69 1.98
N ILE A 425 -26.50 5.98 1.26
CA ILE A 425 -25.66 4.93 1.85
C ILE A 425 -24.70 5.52 2.91
N GLU A 426 -24.06 6.65 2.63
CA GLU A 426 -23.19 7.33 3.61
C GLU A 426 -23.99 7.88 4.80
N TRP A 427 -25.20 8.40 4.59
CA TRP A 427 -26.08 8.79 5.68
C TRP A 427 -26.45 7.60 6.58
N LEU A 428 -26.88 6.47 5.99
CA LEU A 428 -27.20 5.24 6.74
C LEU A 428 -26.00 4.78 7.58
N TYR A 429 -24.81 4.75 6.99
CA TYR A 429 -23.58 4.37 7.69
C TYR A 429 -23.27 5.30 8.88
N HIS A 430 -23.23 6.61 8.64
CA HIS A 430 -22.89 7.57 9.70
C HIS A 430 -23.95 7.67 10.78
N HIS A 431 -25.23 7.55 10.41
CA HIS A 431 -26.33 7.54 11.37
C HIS A 431 -26.31 6.27 12.22
N ALA A 432 -26.05 5.11 11.62
CA ALA A 432 -25.92 3.85 12.35
C ALA A 432 -24.73 3.90 13.33
N LEU A 433 -23.59 4.47 12.92
CA LEU A 433 -22.45 4.68 13.80
C LEU A 433 -22.77 5.58 15.00
N TYR A 434 -23.45 6.71 14.74
CA TYR A 434 -23.90 7.61 15.79
C TYR A 434 -24.81 6.88 16.79
N LEU A 435 -25.84 6.19 16.29
CA LEU A 435 -26.81 5.45 17.11
C LEU A 435 -26.17 4.29 17.89
N LYS A 436 -25.16 3.60 17.34
CA LYS A 436 -24.43 2.55 18.07
C LYS A 436 -23.79 3.07 19.36
N VAL A 437 -23.47 4.36 19.42
CA VAL A 437 -22.88 4.99 20.61
C VAL A 437 -23.93 5.66 21.48
N THR A 438 -24.92 6.33 20.89
CA THR A 438 -25.88 7.15 21.64
C THR A 438 -27.18 6.41 22.02
N ALA A 439 -27.58 5.42 21.22
CA ALA A 439 -28.84 4.67 21.37
C ALA A 439 -28.70 3.21 20.86
N PRO A 440 -27.79 2.38 21.41
CA PRO A 440 -27.41 1.09 20.84
C PRO A 440 -28.57 0.08 20.70
N HIS A 441 -29.61 0.20 21.53
CA HIS A 441 -30.78 -0.68 21.51
C HIS A 441 -31.75 -0.39 20.36
N TYR A 442 -31.67 0.80 19.74
CA TYR A 442 -32.64 1.25 18.73
C TYR A 442 -32.03 1.40 17.33
N VAL A 443 -30.75 1.04 17.15
CA VAL A 443 -30.00 1.26 15.90
C VAL A 443 -30.76 0.70 14.69
N THR A 444 -31.21 -0.54 14.77
CA THR A 444 -31.88 -1.21 13.64
C THR A 444 -33.21 -0.53 13.30
N GLU A 445 -34.03 -0.22 14.30
CA GLU A 445 -35.37 0.34 14.09
C GLU A 445 -35.31 1.80 13.59
N GLU A 446 -34.48 2.64 14.21
CA GLU A 446 -34.29 4.04 13.77
C GLU A 446 -33.72 4.14 12.34
N ILE A 447 -32.80 3.23 11.99
CA ILE A 447 -32.25 3.19 10.62
C ILE A 447 -33.33 2.75 9.62
N LYS A 448 -34.15 1.74 9.95
CA LYS A 448 -35.27 1.34 9.10
C LYS A 448 -36.24 2.49 8.89
N GLU A 449 -36.70 3.13 9.96
CA GLU A 449 -37.66 4.23 9.87
C GLU A 449 -37.12 5.38 9.01
N GLY A 450 -35.88 5.80 9.25
CA GLY A 450 -35.26 6.84 8.45
C GLY A 450 -35.06 6.42 6.98
N PHE A 451 -34.71 5.16 6.72
CA PHE A 451 -34.57 4.65 5.36
C PHE A 451 -35.91 4.60 4.62
N ALA A 452 -36.97 4.14 5.28
CA ALA A 452 -38.33 4.14 4.73
C ALA A 452 -38.77 5.55 4.35
N SER A 453 -38.49 6.53 5.22
CA SER A 453 -38.76 7.94 4.95
C SER A 453 -38.00 8.45 3.72
N CYS A 454 -36.72 8.08 3.57
CA CYS A 454 -35.94 8.44 2.38
C CYS A 454 -36.52 7.84 1.10
N LEU A 455 -36.87 6.54 1.11
CA LEU A 455 -37.45 5.87 -0.05
C LEU A 455 -38.77 6.53 -0.47
N THR A 456 -39.66 6.75 0.49
CA THR A 456 -40.99 7.36 0.26
C THR A 456 -40.90 8.79 -0.25
N ARG A 457 -39.86 9.53 0.14
CA ARG A 457 -39.71 10.94 -0.24
C ARG A 457 -39.00 11.15 -1.57
N HIS A 458 -38.12 10.23 -1.97
CA HIS A 458 -37.19 10.46 -3.07
C HIS A 458 -37.32 9.48 -4.23
N PHE A 459 -37.94 8.31 -4.05
CA PHE A 459 -38.08 7.28 -5.08
C PHE A 459 -39.52 7.12 -5.59
N THR A 460 -40.31 8.20 -5.50
CA THR A 460 -41.69 8.24 -6.02
C THR A 460 -41.74 8.70 -7.48
N ARG A 461 -42.80 8.31 -8.19
CA ARG A 461 -43.05 8.73 -9.59
C ARG A 461 -43.08 10.26 -9.73
N ASP A 462 -43.64 10.96 -8.74
CA ASP A 462 -43.75 12.43 -8.73
C ASP A 462 -42.40 13.18 -8.62
N ARG A 463 -41.32 12.47 -8.29
CA ARG A 463 -39.99 13.03 -8.08
C ARG A 463 -39.01 12.66 -9.20
N ILE A 464 -39.25 11.53 -9.86
CA ILE A 464 -38.43 11.02 -10.95
C ILE A 464 -39.40 10.65 -12.08
N ASP A 465 -39.69 11.63 -12.94
CA ASP A 465 -40.63 11.48 -14.06
C ASP A 465 -40.20 10.40 -15.05
N ASP A 466 -38.89 10.12 -15.13
CA ASP A 466 -38.33 9.02 -15.93
C ASP A 466 -38.24 7.73 -15.12
N GLU A 467 -39.16 6.81 -15.43
CA GLU A 467 -39.21 5.48 -14.85
C GLU A 467 -37.91 4.67 -15.03
N THR A 468 -37.19 4.88 -16.14
CA THR A 468 -35.91 4.20 -16.38
C THR A 468 -34.87 4.71 -15.39
N ALA A 469 -34.76 6.02 -15.23
CA ALA A 469 -33.86 6.64 -14.25
C ALA A 469 -34.21 6.20 -12.82
N ARG A 470 -35.50 6.10 -12.49
CA ARG A 470 -35.96 5.61 -11.18
C ARG A 470 -35.52 4.17 -10.93
N ARG A 471 -35.73 3.26 -11.89
CA ARG A 471 -35.28 1.87 -11.78
C ARG A 471 -33.76 1.80 -11.60
N GLU A 472 -33.01 2.55 -12.42
CA GLU A 472 -31.56 2.59 -12.31
C GLU A 472 -31.07 3.04 -10.92
N GLN A 473 -31.71 4.05 -10.32
CA GLN A 473 -31.34 4.50 -8.98
C GLN A 473 -31.65 3.44 -7.91
N ILE A 474 -32.79 2.75 -8.01
CA ILE A 474 -33.15 1.65 -7.10
C ILE A 474 -32.15 0.50 -7.23
N ASP A 475 -31.82 0.10 -8.45
CA ASP A 475 -30.84 -0.97 -8.71
C ASP A 475 -29.45 -0.58 -8.20
N ARG A 476 -29.02 0.67 -8.40
CA ARG A 476 -27.76 1.20 -7.84
C ARG A 476 -27.78 1.20 -6.31
N LEU A 477 -28.90 1.56 -5.68
CA LEU A 477 -29.03 1.54 -4.22
C LEU A 477 -28.98 0.12 -3.67
N ARG A 478 -29.69 -0.82 -4.30
CA ARG A 478 -29.61 -2.24 -3.96
C ARG A 478 -28.19 -2.76 -4.08
N HIS A 479 -27.53 -2.50 -5.21
CA HIS A 479 -26.15 -2.91 -5.44
C HIS A 479 -25.21 -2.27 -4.40
N GLY A 480 -25.34 -0.97 -4.15
CA GLY A 480 -24.55 -0.27 -3.15
C GLY A 480 -24.70 -0.87 -1.74
N LEU A 481 -25.92 -1.23 -1.34
CA LEU A 481 -26.17 -1.89 -0.05
C LEU A 481 -25.62 -3.32 0.00
N GLU A 482 -25.69 -4.07 -1.11
CA GLU A 482 -25.19 -5.45 -1.19
C GLU A 482 -23.70 -5.53 -0.87
N TYR A 483 -22.89 -4.68 -1.50
CA TYR A 483 -21.43 -4.71 -1.40
C TYR A 483 -20.85 -3.84 -0.26
N ASP A 484 -21.69 -3.26 0.61
CA ASP A 484 -21.23 -2.41 1.71
C ASP A 484 -20.91 -3.20 3.00
N ASP A 485 -19.72 -3.82 3.06
CA ASP A 485 -19.27 -4.64 4.20
C ASP A 485 -19.18 -3.88 5.53
N GLU A 486 -19.01 -2.55 5.49
CA GLU A 486 -18.91 -1.73 6.70
C GLU A 486 -20.29 -1.46 7.30
N LEU A 487 -21.31 -1.21 6.47
CA LEU A 487 -22.69 -1.03 6.93
C LEU A 487 -23.27 -2.35 7.46
N GLU A 488 -22.91 -3.49 6.88
CA GLU A 488 -23.33 -4.83 7.34
C GLU A 488 -22.97 -5.10 8.81
N GLN A 489 -21.84 -4.57 9.26
CA GLN A 489 -21.37 -4.74 10.63
C GLN A 489 -22.21 -3.92 11.63
N LEU A 490 -23.06 -3.01 11.14
CA LEU A 490 -23.82 -2.07 11.97
C LEU A 490 -25.31 -2.41 11.99
N VAL A 491 -25.87 -2.84 10.85
CA VAL A 491 -27.31 -3.08 10.64
C VAL A 491 -27.58 -4.34 9.83
N GLU A 492 -28.76 -4.94 10.02
CA GLU A 492 -29.19 -6.12 9.27
C GLU A 492 -29.61 -5.72 7.85
N LYS A 493 -28.71 -5.88 6.87
CA LYS A 493 -28.96 -5.52 5.46
C LYS A 493 -30.23 -6.15 4.86
N ASN A 494 -30.56 -7.38 5.26
CA ASN A 494 -31.76 -8.09 4.79
C ASN A 494 -33.04 -7.29 5.05
N ASP A 495 -33.10 -6.57 6.15
CA ASP A 495 -34.26 -5.72 6.42
C ASP A 495 -34.31 -4.51 5.51
N LEU A 496 -33.16 -3.88 5.22
CA LEU A 496 -33.10 -2.79 4.25
C LEU A 496 -33.50 -3.27 2.84
N PHE A 497 -33.13 -4.49 2.45
CA PHE A 497 -33.54 -5.07 1.18
C PHE A 497 -35.05 -5.30 1.10
N ARG A 498 -35.67 -5.85 2.15
CA ARG A 498 -37.13 -6.01 2.20
C ARG A 498 -37.87 -4.68 2.00
N MET A 499 -37.30 -3.59 2.50
CA MET A 499 -37.88 -2.25 2.34
C MET A 499 -37.77 -1.71 0.91
N LEU A 500 -36.81 -2.20 0.11
CA LEU A 500 -36.67 -1.86 -1.31
C LEU A 500 -37.59 -2.65 -2.23
N GLU A 501 -38.05 -3.85 -1.83
CA GLU A 501 -38.86 -4.75 -2.66
C GLU A 501 -40.10 -4.09 -3.29
N PRO A 502 -40.91 -3.26 -2.57
CA PRO A 502 -42.07 -2.61 -3.18
C PRO A 502 -41.69 -1.63 -4.30
N TYR A 503 -40.55 -0.95 -4.16
CA TYR A 503 -40.04 0.01 -5.14
C TYR A 503 -39.45 -0.70 -6.35
N ILE A 504 -38.82 -1.86 -6.14
CA ILE A 504 -38.34 -2.73 -7.21
C ILE A 504 -39.53 -3.27 -8.01
N ALA A 505 -40.56 -3.80 -7.34
CA ALA A 505 -41.76 -4.32 -7.99
C ALA A 505 -42.49 -3.24 -8.81
N ASP A 506 -42.75 -2.05 -8.23
CA ASP A 506 -43.37 -0.94 -8.95
C ASP A 506 -42.51 -0.44 -10.13
N ALA A 507 -41.19 -0.47 -10.02
CA ALA A 507 -40.31 -0.15 -11.14
C ALA A 507 -40.28 -1.25 -12.22
N HIS A 508 -40.72 -2.48 -11.92
CA HIS A 508 -40.74 -3.61 -12.85
C HIS A 508 -42.08 -3.83 -13.56
N ASP A 509 -43.20 -3.54 -12.91
CA ASP A 509 -44.55 -3.80 -13.43
C ASP A 509 -45.00 -2.84 -14.56
N SER A 510 -44.40 -1.66 -14.69
CA SER A 510 -44.76 -0.67 -15.73
C SER A 510 -44.33 -1.03 -17.16
N ARG A 511 -43.91 -2.28 -17.39
CA ARG A 511 -43.67 -2.87 -18.72
C ARG A 511 -44.91 -3.57 -19.29
N ALA A 512 -45.97 -3.75 -18.51
CA ALA A 512 -47.26 -4.25 -18.95
C ALA A 512 -48.21 -3.08 -19.26
#